data_AF-A0A1V9YE05-F1
#
_entry.id   AF-A0A1V9YE05-F1
#
_cell.length_a   1.000
_cell.length_b   1.000
_cell.length_c   1.000
_cell.angle_alpha   90.00
_cell.angle_beta   90.00
_cell.angle_gamma   90.00
#
_symmetry.space_group_name_H-M   'P 1'
#
loop_
_entity.id
_entity.type
_entity.pdbx_description
1 polymer ?
#
loop_
_entity_poly.entity_id
_entity_poly.type
_entity_poly.pdbx_seq_one_letter_code
_entity_poly.pdbx_strand_id
1 'polypeptide(L)'
;MAVTASDAPMLALFVLSWYMPPVLFLYVRHARHVCIKYRLPRRTAVPMLLFMVYSILNPTICVFGKEWPSLGKYIINFFLLPVALVFFIITEAMIVVLFQITELLMLPQSSTPHKVRRLILYRWLLHPPIQITLATVVLLALVTPFFNADVSTLLLPSAVGAASKLFVENTTVLMGEVVVLLFVVLLLSWYISHIVDNFGLRRSYQQTFRSISLVIILVGLMRISLLTLNASEIAPLNLPSFFATIGAHMFFYFHVCLPVRAMQTSGYVTPRTRARSTSRIHPNNLDEKKSILEKFLSAEPRFKSFLTFARMEYSTEPLLALRAIEAFDSGEPSLAAATRLVQQCLVPHCEMETDVGRKLHGLYHDKLVEIRLANAARVPPGFFRPFRQDLLAWIVKELVPEFMEHPLGVEYALFARMEKSMDRLNVVLACVEDVDTI
;
A
#
# COMPACT_ATOMS: atom_id res chain seq x y z
N MET A 1 -42.15 8.89 -15.83
CA MET A 1 -41.66 7.54 -16.17
C MET A 1 -42.04 6.58 -15.06
N ALA A 2 -42.75 5.48 -15.37
CA ALA A 2 -43.06 4.46 -14.38
C ALA A 2 -41.84 3.53 -14.24
N VAL A 3 -41.23 3.50 -13.05
CA VAL A 3 -40.21 2.51 -12.70
C VAL A 3 -40.91 1.15 -12.63
N THR A 4 -40.45 0.17 -13.40
CA THR A 4 -41.04 -1.17 -13.43
C THR A 4 -40.34 -2.10 -12.45
N ALA A 5 -40.98 -3.20 -12.05
CA ALA A 5 -40.37 -4.20 -11.17
C ALA A 5 -39.05 -4.77 -11.72
N SER A 6 -38.89 -4.80 -13.05
CA SER A 6 -37.65 -5.21 -13.73
C SER A 6 -36.47 -4.26 -13.51
N ASP A 7 -36.70 -3.01 -13.11
CA ASP A 7 -35.66 -2.00 -12.89
C ASP A 7 -35.07 -2.08 -11.46
N ALA A 8 -35.72 -2.83 -10.56
CA ALA A 8 -35.33 -2.99 -9.16
C ALA A 8 -33.83 -3.32 -8.93
N PRO A 9 -33.19 -4.27 -9.65
CA PRO A 9 -31.78 -4.58 -9.39
C PRO A 9 -30.84 -3.41 -9.72
N MET A 10 -31.12 -2.67 -10.80
CA MET A 10 -30.32 -1.49 -11.16
C MET A 10 -30.58 -0.32 -10.21
N LEU A 11 -31.82 -0.14 -9.74
CA LEU A 11 -32.15 0.85 -8.73
C LEU A 11 -31.41 0.60 -7.41
N ALA A 12 -31.31 -0.67 -6.97
CA ALA A 12 -30.56 -1.03 -5.79
C ALA A 12 -29.06 -0.69 -5.91
N LEU A 13 -28.45 -0.95 -7.08
CA LEU A 13 -27.06 -0.57 -7.36
C LEU A 13 -26.85 0.94 -7.42
N PHE A 14 -27.83 1.68 -7.97
CA PHE A 14 -27.79 3.14 -7.99
C PHE A 14 -27.72 3.71 -6.56
N VAL A 15 -28.61 3.24 -5.67
CA VAL A 15 -28.62 3.67 -4.26
C VAL A 15 -27.32 3.27 -3.57
N LEU A 16 -26.84 2.06 -3.80
CA LEU A 16 -25.59 1.57 -3.24
C LEU A 16 -24.38 2.40 -3.69
N SER A 17 -24.35 2.90 -4.92
CA SER A 17 -23.20 3.65 -5.47
C SER A 17 -22.88 4.96 -4.73
N TRP A 18 -23.82 5.51 -3.97
CA TRP A 18 -23.63 6.74 -3.21
C TRP A 18 -22.65 6.63 -2.02
N TYR A 19 -22.24 5.43 -1.61
CA TYR A 19 -21.16 5.31 -0.62
C TYR A 19 -19.78 5.68 -1.22
N MET A 20 -19.60 5.60 -2.54
CA MET A 20 -18.27 5.72 -3.17
C MET A 20 -17.68 7.14 -3.06
N PRO A 21 -18.40 8.25 -3.35
CA PRO A 21 -17.84 9.59 -3.25
C PRO A 21 -17.23 9.94 -1.87
N PRO A 22 -17.93 9.76 -0.73
CA PRO A 22 -17.35 10.08 0.57
C PRO A 22 -16.14 9.20 0.92
N VAL A 23 -16.14 7.93 0.52
CA VAL A 23 -15.02 7.01 0.77
C VAL A 23 -13.80 7.37 -0.07
N LEU A 24 -14.00 7.75 -1.34
CA LEU A 24 -12.92 8.22 -2.22
C LEU A 24 -12.30 9.52 -1.68
N PHE A 25 -13.13 10.44 -1.19
CA PHE A 25 -12.66 11.66 -0.56
C PHE A 25 -11.79 11.37 0.68
N LEU A 26 -12.22 10.47 1.55
CA LEU A 26 -11.43 10.04 2.71
C LEU A 26 -10.11 9.38 2.31
N TYR A 27 -10.12 8.56 1.27
CA TYR A 27 -8.93 7.89 0.73
C TYR A 27 -7.87 8.89 0.23
N VAL A 28 -8.29 9.88 -0.57
CA VAL A 28 -7.37 10.91 -1.09
C VAL A 28 -6.87 11.82 0.03
N ARG A 29 -7.75 12.22 0.97
CA ARG A 29 -7.38 13.06 2.11
C ARG A 29 -6.30 12.42 2.99
N HIS A 30 -6.38 11.10 3.17
CA HIS A 30 -5.44 10.34 4.01
C HIS A 30 -4.39 9.58 3.18
N ALA A 31 -4.06 10.06 1.97
CA ALA A 31 -3.07 9.46 1.08
C ALA A 31 -1.70 9.18 1.74
N ARG A 32 -1.33 9.94 2.78
CA ARG A 32 -0.05 9.77 3.49
C ARG A 32 -0.07 8.67 4.56
N HIS A 33 -1.22 8.10 4.89
CA HIS A 33 -1.33 7.05 5.90
C HIS A 33 -0.63 5.78 5.43
N VAL A 34 -0.01 5.03 6.35
CA VAL A 34 0.83 3.86 6.04
C VAL A 34 0.07 2.79 5.24
N CYS A 35 -1.20 2.56 5.56
CA CYS A 35 -2.07 1.60 4.84
C CYS A 35 -2.43 2.02 3.40
N ILE A 36 -2.25 3.30 3.05
CA ILE A 36 -2.71 3.90 1.78
C ILE A 36 -1.52 4.30 0.91
N LYS A 37 -0.47 4.88 1.51
CA LYS A 37 0.70 5.47 0.82
C LYS A 37 1.34 4.51 -0.19
N TYR A 38 1.52 3.25 0.18
CA TYR A 38 2.17 2.24 -0.66
C TYR A 38 1.34 1.75 -1.85
N ARG A 39 0.10 2.24 -1.99
CA ARG A 39 -0.80 1.93 -3.11
C ARG A 39 -0.84 3.03 -4.16
N LEU A 40 0.10 3.98 -4.14
CA LEU A 40 0.12 5.14 -5.05
C LEU A 40 -1.25 5.85 -5.10
N PRO A 41 -1.75 6.37 -3.98
CA PRO A 41 -3.16 6.73 -3.82
C PRO A 41 -3.69 7.74 -4.83
N ARG A 42 -2.86 8.70 -5.28
CA ARG A 42 -3.25 9.66 -6.32
C ARG A 42 -3.49 8.98 -7.67
N ARG A 43 -2.64 8.01 -8.02
CA ARG A 43 -2.73 7.27 -9.28
C ARG A 43 -3.88 6.27 -9.23
N THR A 44 -4.03 5.55 -8.12
CA THR A 44 -5.16 4.63 -7.90
C THR A 44 -6.50 5.37 -7.82
N ALA A 45 -6.55 6.62 -7.34
CA ALA A 45 -7.78 7.40 -7.30
C ALA A 45 -8.37 7.70 -8.68
N VAL A 46 -7.55 7.83 -9.73
CA VAL A 46 -8.01 8.12 -11.10
C VAL A 46 -8.91 7.01 -11.66
N PRO A 47 -8.47 5.75 -11.80
CA PRO A 47 -9.35 4.68 -12.27
C PRO A 47 -10.52 4.43 -11.32
N MET A 48 -10.34 4.63 -10.00
CA MET A 48 -11.44 4.47 -9.04
C MET A 48 -12.51 5.56 -9.17
N LEU A 49 -12.13 6.79 -9.52
CA LEU A 49 -13.07 7.86 -9.88
C LEU A 49 -13.86 7.47 -11.12
N LEU A 50 -13.19 6.93 -12.15
CA LEU A 50 -13.86 6.49 -13.37
C LEU A 50 -14.83 5.33 -13.12
N PHE A 51 -14.43 4.33 -12.31
CA PHE A 51 -15.33 3.27 -11.87
C PHE A 51 -16.50 3.79 -11.03
N MET A 52 -16.29 4.79 -10.17
CA MET A 52 -17.37 5.44 -9.43
C MET A 52 -18.35 6.13 -10.38
N VAL A 53 -17.86 6.90 -11.35
CA VAL A 53 -18.70 7.56 -12.35
C VAL A 53 -19.47 6.52 -13.16
N TYR A 54 -18.84 5.42 -13.57
CA TYR A 54 -19.50 4.31 -14.25
C TYR A 54 -20.60 3.68 -13.38
N SER A 55 -20.31 3.38 -12.11
CA SER A 55 -21.24 2.76 -11.17
C SER A 55 -22.45 3.63 -10.85
N ILE A 56 -22.32 4.95 -10.87
CA ILE A 56 -23.46 5.87 -10.67
C ILE A 56 -24.24 6.05 -11.97
N LEU A 57 -23.56 6.33 -13.09
CA LEU A 57 -24.23 6.71 -14.32
C LEU A 57 -24.87 5.51 -15.05
N ASN A 58 -24.25 4.33 -15.05
CA ASN A 58 -24.78 3.17 -15.78
C ASN A 58 -26.18 2.74 -15.26
N PRO A 59 -26.40 2.56 -13.94
CA PRO A 59 -27.73 2.34 -13.38
C PRO A 59 -28.70 3.49 -13.66
N THR A 60 -28.23 4.75 -13.57
CA THR A 60 -29.06 5.94 -13.83
C THR A 60 -29.63 5.92 -15.25
N ILE A 61 -28.79 5.64 -16.25
CA ILE A 61 -29.24 5.59 -17.65
C ILE A 61 -30.14 4.37 -17.90
N CYS A 62 -29.89 3.23 -17.27
CA CYS A 62 -30.73 2.05 -17.44
C CYS A 62 -32.13 2.22 -16.83
N VAL A 63 -32.26 2.89 -15.69
CA VAL A 63 -33.55 3.08 -15.00
C VAL A 63 -34.28 4.33 -15.50
N PHE A 64 -33.62 5.49 -15.50
CA PHE A 64 -34.24 6.79 -15.79
C PHE A 64 -33.97 7.30 -17.22
N GLY A 65 -32.96 6.75 -17.88
CA GLY A 65 -32.49 7.24 -19.18
C GLY A 65 -33.08 6.52 -20.39
N LYS A 66 -34.22 5.81 -20.26
CA LYS A 66 -34.83 5.04 -21.36
C LYS A 66 -35.16 5.91 -22.59
N GLU A 67 -35.57 7.16 -22.34
CA GLU A 67 -35.91 8.16 -23.35
C GLU A 67 -34.74 9.08 -23.73
N TRP A 68 -33.62 9.03 -22.99
CA TRP A 68 -32.46 9.88 -23.27
C TRP A 68 -31.76 9.43 -24.57
N PRO A 69 -30.97 10.32 -25.20
CA PRO A 69 -30.14 9.92 -26.34
C PRO A 69 -29.21 8.74 -26.00
N SER A 70 -29.09 7.80 -26.93
CA SER A 70 -28.24 6.61 -26.79
C SER A 70 -26.75 6.95 -26.62
N LEU A 71 -26.34 8.18 -27.02
CA LEU A 71 -25.01 8.75 -26.80
C LEU A 71 -24.49 8.53 -25.37
N GLY A 72 -25.33 8.71 -24.35
CA GLY A 72 -24.92 8.49 -22.96
C GLY A 72 -24.50 7.05 -22.67
N LYS A 73 -25.23 6.06 -23.20
CA LYS A 73 -24.85 4.64 -23.09
C LYS A 73 -23.57 4.33 -23.87
N TYR A 74 -23.38 4.97 -25.03
CA TYR A 74 -22.17 4.81 -25.83
C TYR A 74 -20.93 5.29 -25.07
N ILE A 75 -20.98 6.52 -24.53
CA ILE A 75 -19.85 7.11 -23.79
C ILE A 75 -19.49 6.26 -22.56
N ILE A 76 -20.50 5.83 -21.79
CA ILE A 76 -20.25 5.08 -20.55
C ILE A 76 -19.67 3.69 -20.82
N ASN A 77 -20.20 2.95 -21.80
CA ASN A 77 -19.76 1.57 -22.04
C ASN A 77 -18.50 1.49 -22.90
N PHE A 78 -18.40 2.30 -23.95
CA PHE A 78 -17.34 2.17 -24.95
C PHE A 78 -16.14 3.09 -24.71
N PHE A 79 -16.28 4.14 -23.90
CA PHE A 79 -15.17 5.03 -23.57
C PHE A 79 -14.81 4.94 -22.09
N LEU A 80 -15.75 5.20 -21.19
CA LEU A 80 -15.45 5.32 -19.76
C LEU A 80 -14.91 4.00 -19.16
N LEU A 81 -15.52 2.86 -19.48
CA LEU A 81 -15.12 1.56 -18.95
C LEU A 81 -13.72 1.12 -19.45
N PRO A 82 -13.41 1.12 -20.77
CA PRO A 82 -12.04 0.86 -21.25
C PRO A 82 -11.00 1.81 -20.66
N VAL A 83 -11.33 3.11 -20.57
CA VAL A 83 -10.44 4.11 -19.96
C VAL A 83 -10.14 3.77 -18.50
N ALA A 84 -11.17 3.42 -17.71
CA ALA A 84 -10.98 3.00 -16.31
C ALA A 84 -10.07 1.78 -16.19
N LEU A 85 -10.27 0.76 -17.02
CA LEU A 85 -9.48 -0.48 -17.01
C LEU A 85 -8.03 -0.25 -17.43
N VAL A 86 -7.77 0.55 -18.47
CA VAL A 86 -6.40 0.84 -18.91
C VAL A 86 -5.63 1.62 -17.84
N PHE A 87 -6.23 2.66 -17.26
CA PHE A 87 -5.59 3.38 -16.15
C PHE A 87 -5.35 2.49 -14.92
N PHE A 88 -6.27 1.56 -14.65
CA PHE A 88 -6.09 0.57 -13.60
C PHE A 88 -4.91 -0.36 -13.88
N ILE A 89 -4.80 -0.94 -15.10
CA ILE A 89 -3.69 -1.81 -15.50
C ILE A 89 -2.35 -1.10 -15.40
N ILE A 90 -2.27 0.16 -15.85
CA ILE A 90 -1.04 0.96 -15.73
C ILE A 90 -0.67 1.15 -14.26
N THR A 91 -1.65 1.49 -13.42
CA THR A 91 -1.41 1.67 -11.98
C THR A 91 -0.97 0.38 -11.30
N GLU A 92 -1.58 -0.76 -11.63
CA GLU A 92 -1.20 -2.06 -11.11
C GLU A 92 0.20 -2.48 -11.57
N ALA A 93 0.49 -2.31 -12.87
CA ALA A 93 1.81 -2.60 -13.43
C ALA A 93 2.91 -1.74 -12.78
N MET A 94 2.62 -0.46 -12.51
CA MET A 94 3.51 0.39 -11.74
C MET A 94 3.79 -0.14 -10.33
N ILE A 95 2.75 -0.56 -9.62
CA ILE A 95 2.89 -1.14 -8.29
C ILE A 95 3.78 -2.38 -8.36
N VAL A 96 3.56 -3.27 -9.34
CA VAL A 96 4.40 -4.46 -9.55
C VAL A 96 5.87 -4.06 -9.76
N VAL A 97 6.13 -3.12 -10.67
CA VAL A 97 7.50 -2.65 -10.96
C VAL A 97 8.14 -2.02 -9.72
N LEU A 98 7.40 -1.17 -9.00
CA LEU A 98 7.86 -0.55 -7.76
C LEU A 98 8.30 -1.61 -6.74
N PHE A 99 7.46 -2.62 -6.52
CA PHE A 99 7.77 -3.70 -5.60
C PHE A 99 8.97 -4.54 -6.04
N GLN A 100 9.07 -4.88 -7.33
CA GLN A 100 10.20 -5.62 -7.88
C GLN A 100 11.53 -4.86 -7.73
N ILE A 101 11.52 -3.54 -7.94
CA ILE A 101 12.70 -2.68 -7.69
C ILE A 101 13.05 -2.70 -6.19
N THR A 102 12.05 -2.60 -5.30
CA THR A 102 12.34 -2.64 -3.86
C THR A 102 12.86 -3.98 -3.39
N GLU A 103 12.40 -5.09 -3.97
CA GLU A 103 12.90 -6.43 -3.66
C GLU A 103 14.38 -6.57 -4.07
N LEU A 104 14.73 -6.10 -5.28
CA LEU A 104 16.14 -6.03 -5.72
C LEU A 104 17.01 -5.17 -4.80
N LEU A 105 16.50 -4.02 -4.36
CA LEU A 105 17.24 -3.13 -3.44
C LEU A 105 17.38 -3.71 -2.03
N MET A 106 16.46 -4.59 -1.62
CA MET A 106 16.51 -5.26 -0.33
C MET A 106 17.48 -6.44 -0.30
N LEU A 107 17.61 -7.18 -1.40
CA LEU A 107 18.46 -8.37 -1.49
C LEU A 107 19.37 -8.30 -2.72
N PRO A 108 20.38 -7.41 -2.73
CA PRO A 108 21.28 -7.26 -3.88
C PRO A 108 22.05 -8.56 -4.20
N GLN A 109 22.33 -9.38 -3.19
CA GLN A 109 23.13 -10.60 -3.32
C GLN A 109 22.40 -11.77 -4.01
N SER A 110 21.06 -11.77 -4.09
CA SER A 110 20.28 -12.82 -4.76
C SER A 110 19.85 -12.44 -6.19
N SER A 111 20.31 -11.29 -6.68
CA SER A 111 19.88 -10.76 -7.97
C SER A 111 20.71 -11.29 -9.14
N THR A 112 20.07 -11.99 -10.07
CA THR A 112 20.73 -12.41 -11.32
C THR A 112 20.88 -11.22 -12.28
N PRO A 113 21.97 -11.15 -13.08
CA PRO A 113 22.20 -10.05 -14.02
C PRO A 113 21.06 -9.87 -15.04
N HIS A 114 20.39 -10.97 -15.42
CA HIS A 114 19.19 -10.93 -16.26
C HIS A 114 17.99 -10.26 -15.59
N LYS A 115 17.76 -10.48 -14.28
CA LYS A 115 16.71 -9.78 -13.54
C LYS A 115 16.98 -8.28 -13.49
N VAL A 116 18.22 -7.88 -13.23
CA VAL A 116 18.63 -6.46 -13.17
C VAL A 116 18.42 -5.76 -14.51
N ARG A 117 18.86 -6.35 -15.63
CA ARG A 117 18.67 -5.77 -16.97
C ARG A 117 17.20 -5.61 -17.33
N ARG A 118 16.36 -6.60 -17.00
CA ARG A 118 14.90 -6.52 -17.21
C ARG A 118 14.25 -5.43 -16.35
N LEU A 119 14.73 -5.24 -15.13
CA LEU A 119 14.23 -4.19 -14.23
C LEU A 119 14.69 -2.78 -14.62
N ILE A 120 15.86 -2.62 -15.24
CA ILE A 120 16.26 -1.37 -15.88
C ILE A 120 15.31 -1.02 -17.03
N LEU A 121 14.87 -2.01 -17.82
CA LEU A 121 13.88 -1.80 -18.87
C LEU A 121 12.51 -1.42 -18.29
N TYR A 122 12.06 -2.11 -17.24
CA TYR A 122 10.77 -1.80 -16.59
C TYR A 122 10.77 -0.49 -15.81
N ARG A 123 11.94 0.07 -15.47
CA ARG A 123 12.04 1.40 -14.86
C ARG A 123 11.41 2.49 -15.73
N TRP A 124 11.41 2.31 -17.06
CA TRP A 124 10.75 3.24 -17.97
C TRP A 124 9.23 3.32 -17.75
N LEU A 125 8.60 2.25 -17.26
CA LEU A 125 7.17 2.22 -16.92
C LEU A 125 6.84 3.11 -15.71
N LEU A 126 7.83 3.57 -14.94
CA LEU A 126 7.62 4.51 -13.83
C LEU A 126 7.54 5.97 -14.30
N HIS A 127 7.97 6.29 -15.52
CA HIS A 127 7.94 7.65 -16.04
C HIS A 127 6.54 8.04 -16.54
N PRO A 128 5.94 9.13 -16.01
CA PRO A 128 4.61 9.62 -16.43
C PRO A 128 4.42 9.81 -17.94
N PRO A 129 5.37 10.40 -18.72
CA PRO A 129 5.13 10.60 -20.15
C PRO A 129 4.98 9.27 -20.89
N ILE A 130 5.76 8.26 -20.53
CA ILE A 130 5.67 6.93 -21.15
C ILE A 130 4.34 6.27 -20.81
N GLN A 131 3.88 6.40 -19.57
CA GLN A 131 2.58 5.87 -19.16
C GLN A 131 1.44 6.51 -19.95
N ILE A 132 1.46 7.84 -20.11
CA ILE A 132 0.42 8.56 -20.88
C ILE A 132 0.49 8.12 -22.34
N THR A 133 1.67 8.06 -22.96
CA THR A 133 1.80 7.60 -24.35
C THR A 133 1.28 6.18 -24.54
N LEU A 134 1.65 5.25 -23.66
CA LEU A 134 1.18 3.87 -23.71
C LEU A 134 -0.33 3.79 -23.50
N ALA A 135 -0.88 4.53 -22.52
CA ALA A 135 -2.31 4.62 -22.30
C ALA A 135 -3.04 5.12 -23.54
N THR A 136 -2.55 6.20 -24.16
CA THR A 136 -3.17 6.79 -25.35
C THR A 136 -3.15 5.85 -26.54
N VAL A 137 -2.04 5.14 -26.78
CA VAL A 137 -1.94 4.16 -27.88
C VAL A 137 -2.90 2.99 -27.67
N VAL A 138 -2.93 2.43 -26.46
CA VAL A 138 -3.85 1.32 -26.14
C VAL A 138 -5.31 1.79 -26.21
N LEU A 139 -5.64 2.96 -25.67
CA LEU A 139 -6.99 3.51 -25.72
C LEU A 139 -7.43 3.84 -27.13
N LEU A 140 -6.54 4.38 -27.97
CA LEU A 140 -6.85 4.62 -29.37
C LEU A 140 -7.22 3.30 -30.05
N ALA A 141 -6.44 2.24 -29.84
CA ALA A 141 -6.73 0.92 -30.41
C ALA A 141 -8.08 0.36 -29.94
N LEU A 142 -8.40 0.47 -28.64
CA LEU A 142 -9.64 -0.03 -28.04
C LEU A 142 -10.88 0.80 -28.44
N VAL A 143 -10.72 2.11 -28.63
CA VAL A 143 -11.86 3.00 -28.91
C VAL A 143 -12.16 3.10 -30.42
N THR A 144 -11.16 2.82 -31.27
CA THR A 144 -11.28 2.89 -32.74
C THR A 144 -12.53 2.18 -33.30
N PRO A 145 -12.90 0.96 -32.87
CA PRO A 145 -14.08 0.25 -33.39
C PRO A 145 -15.39 1.02 -33.20
N PHE A 146 -15.46 1.91 -32.22
CA PHE A 146 -16.68 2.61 -31.82
C PHE A 146 -16.93 3.92 -32.56
N PHE A 147 -15.96 4.41 -33.35
CA PHE A 147 -16.16 5.60 -34.20
C PHE A 147 -17.03 5.34 -35.43
N ASN A 148 -17.35 4.08 -35.74
CA ASN A 148 -18.25 3.71 -36.83
C ASN A 148 -19.74 3.98 -36.53
N ALA A 149 -20.07 4.66 -35.43
CA ALA A 149 -21.44 4.97 -35.03
C ALA A 149 -21.98 6.21 -35.76
N ASP A 150 -23.05 6.02 -36.54
CA ASP A 150 -23.77 7.11 -37.19
C ASP A 150 -24.43 8.06 -36.18
N VAL A 151 -24.39 9.36 -36.46
CA VAL A 151 -25.00 10.41 -35.63
C VAL A 151 -26.50 10.16 -35.43
N SER A 152 -27.19 9.64 -36.44
CA SER A 152 -28.61 9.26 -36.36
C SER A 152 -28.87 8.18 -35.30
N THR A 153 -27.96 7.22 -35.15
CA THR A 153 -28.07 6.13 -34.17
C THR A 153 -27.80 6.62 -32.74
N LEU A 154 -26.89 7.58 -32.59
CA LEU A 154 -26.53 8.21 -31.31
C LEU A 154 -27.64 9.08 -30.71
N LEU A 155 -28.51 9.62 -31.56
CA LEU A 155 -29.64 10.47 -31.16
C LEU A 155 -30.92 9.68 -30.88
N LEU A 156 -30.98 8.39 -31.23
CA LEU A 156 -32.13 7.54 -30.91
C LEU A 156 -32.35 7.43 -29.39
N PRO A 157 -33.60 7.24 -28.94
CA PRO A 157 -33.89 6.92 -27.55
C PRO A 157 -33.09 5.70 -27.08
N SER A 158 -32.54 5.76 -25.88
CA SER A 158 -31.60 4.76 -25.33
C SER A 158 -32.14 3.33 -25.29
N ALA A 159 -33.46 3.16 -25.15
CA ALA A 159 -34.11 1.85 -25.23
C ALA A 159 -34.05 1.25 -26.65
N VAL A 160 -34.22 2.09 -27.67
CA VAL A 160 -34.21 1.70 -29.09
C VAL A 160 -32.77 1.59 -29.59
N GLY A 161 -31.92 2.56 -29.27
CA GLY A 161 -30.51 2.57 -29.66
C GLY A 161 -29.73 1.38 -29.10
N ALA A 162 -30.03 0.94 -27.88
CA ALA A 162 -29.40 -0.24 -27.29
C ALA A 162 -29.83 -1.57 -27.93
N ALA A 163 -30.96 -1.59 -28.65
CA ALA A 163 -31.42 -2.74 -29.43
C ALA A 163 -30.91 -2.70 -30.88
N SER A 164 -30.23 -1.63 -31.30
CA SER A 164 -29.68 -1.52 -32.65
C SER A 164 -28.60 -2.58 -32.89
N LYS A 165 -28.55 -3.10 -34.13
CA LYS A 165 -27.56 -4.10 -34.55
C LYS A 165 -26.12 -3.63 -34.26
N LEU A 166 -25.83 -2.37 -34.58
CA LEU A 166 -24.51 -1.77 -34.36
C LEU A 166 -24.12 -1.72 -32.88
N PHE A 167 -25.06 -1.38 -31.99
CA PHE A 167 -24.79 -1.38 -30.55
C PHE A 167 -24.50 -2.79 -30.03
N VAL A 168 -25.22 -3.81 -30.52
CA VAL A 168 -25.01 -5.22 -30.15
C VAL A 168 -23.64 -5.70 -30.63
N GLU A 169 -23.25 -5.40 -31.87
CA GLU A 169 -21.94 -5.72 -32.43
C GLU A 169 -20.80 -5.02 -31.67
N ASN A 170 -20.94 -3.73 -31.36
CA ASN A 170 -19.95 -3.03 -30.55
C ASN A 170 -19.87 -3.60 -29.12
N THR A 171 -20.98 -4.06 -28.56
CA THR A 171 -21.01 -4.70 -27.24
C THR A 171 -20.27 -6.04 -27.24
N THR A 172 -20.30 -6.82 -28.33
CA THR A 172 -19.54 -8.07 -28.41
C THR A 172 -18.05 -7.81 -28.56
N VAL A 173 -17.65 -6.81 -29.34
CA VAL A 173 -16.25 -6.35 -29.44
C VAL A 173 -15.73 -5.89 -28.08
N LEU A 174 -16.47 -5.00 -27.41
CA LEU A 174 -16.14 -4.51 -26.07
C LEU A 174 -15.97 -5.67 -25.06
N MET A 175 -16.81 -6.70 -25.14
CA MET A 175 -16.68 -7.86 -24.26
C MET A 175 -15.36 -8.60 -24.49
N GLY A 176 -14.96 -8.79 -25.75
CA GLY A 176 -13.66 -9.36 -26.09
C GLY A 176 -12.50 -8.53 -25.53
N GLU A 177 -12.56 -7.21 -25.71
CA GLU A 177 -11.57 -6.27 -25.18
C GLU A 177 -11.48 -6.32 -23.65
N VAL A 178 -12.62 -6.28 -22.96
CA VAL A 178 -12.69 -6.37 -21.49
C VAL A 178 -12.13 -7.70 -20.99
N VAL A 179 -12.40 -8.82 -21.66
CA VAL A 179 -11.82 -10.12 -21.29
C VAL A 179 -10.30 -10.10 -21.42
N VAL A 180 -9.76 -9.52 -22.50
CA VAL A 180 -8.31 -9.38 -22.69
C VAL A 180 -7.69 -8.49 -21.60
N LEU A 181 -8.30 -7.33 -21.32
CA LEU A 181 -7.82 -6.41 -20.28
C LEU A 181 -7.87 -7.06 -18.89
N LEU A 182 -8.95 -7.76 -18.57
CA LEU A 182 -9.06 -8.47 -17.31
C LEU A 182 -8.06 -9.62 -17.22
N PHE A 183 -7.74 -10.31 -18.32
CA PHE A 183 -6.66 -11.30 -18.32
C PHE A 183 -5.30 -10.68 -17.98
N VAL A 184 -5.01 -9.48 -18.49
CA VAL A 184 -3.80 -8.73 -18.11
C VAL A 184 -3.81 -8.37 -16.61
N VAL A 185 -4.95 -7.92 -16.07
CA VAL A 185 -5.12 -7.68 -14.63
C VAL A 185 -4.86 -8.95 -13.83
N LEU A 186 -5.42 -10.09 -14.24
CA LEU A 186 -5.23 -11.38 -13.56
C LEU A 186 -3.75 -11.79 -13.54
N LEU A 187 -3.03 -11.59 -14.65
CA LEU A 187 -1.61 -11.87 -14.77
C LEU A 187 -0.77 -10.96 -13.86
N LEU A 188 -1.07 -9.66 -13.82
CA LEU A 188 -0.40 -8.70 -12.92
C LEU A 188 -0.67 -9.02 -11.44
N SER A 189 -1.92 -9.33 -11.10
CA SER A 189 -2.33 -9.75 -9.76
C SER A 189 -1.63 -11.05 -9.33
N TRP A 190 -1.40 -11.99 -10.24
CA TRP A 190 -0.60 -13.19 -9.98
C TRP A 190 0.86 -12.84 -9.67
N TYR A 191 1.49 -11.90 -10.38
CA TYR A 191 2.84 -11.43 -10.05
C TYR A 191 2.90 -10.76 -8.66
N ILE A 192 1.89 -9.96 -8.29
CA ILE A 192 1.80 -9.35 -6.95
C ILE A 192 1.65 -10.43 -5.86
N SER A 193 0.98 -11.54 -6.17
CA SER A 193 0.78 -12.62 -5.20
C SER A 193 2.07 -13.29 -4.71
N HIS A 194 3.19 -13.09 -5.41
CA HIS A 194 4.52 -13.60 -5.04
C HIS A 194 5.34 -12.61 -4.19
N ILE A 195 4.88 -11.37 -4.06
CA ILE A 195 5.57 -10.32 -3.30
C ILE A 195 5.14 -10.37 -1.82
N VAL A 196 6.05 -9.99 -0.91
CA VAL A 196 5.81 -9.90 0.54
C VAL A 196 4.61 -8.97 0.82
N ASP A 197 3.68 -9.43 1.67
CA ASP A 197 2.42 -8.71 1.93
C ASP A 197 2.65 -7.49 2.83
N ASN A 198 2.81 -6.32 2.21
CA ASN A 198 2.87 -5.05 2.93
C ASN A 198 1.45 -4.50 3.12
N PHE A 199 0.95 -4.51 4.36
CA PHE A 199 -0.35 -3.89 4.75
C PHE A 199 -1.58 -4.45 4.00
N GLY A 200 -1.62 -5.75 3.75
CA GLY A 200 -2.77 -6.44 3.15
C GLY A 200 -2.95 -6.16 1.65
N LEU A 201 -1.91 -5.64 0.99
CA LEU A 201 -1.89 -5.41 -0.45
C LEU A 201 -2.11 -6.71 -1.22
N ARG A 202 -1.38 -7.76 -0.84
CA ARG A 202 -1.47 -9.08 -1.48
C ARG A 202 -2.90 -9.62 -1.39
N ARG A 203 -3.51 -9.50 -0.21
CA ARG A 203 -4.89 -9.93 0.04
C ARG A 203 -5.90 -9.16 -0.82
N SER A 204 -5.75 -7.84 -0.96
CA SER A 204 -6.63 -7.04 -1.83
C SER A 204 -6.57 -7.50 -3.29
N TYR A 205 -5.37 -7.75 -3.84
CA TYR A 205 -5.22 -8.21 -5.22
C TYR A 205 -5.72 -9.65 -5.43
N GLN A 206 -5.47 -10.56 -4.50
CA GLN A 206 -6.01 -11.93 -4.57
C GLN A 206 -7.55 -11.95 -4.49
N GLN A 207 -8.14 -11.09 -3.67
CA GLN A 207 -9.59 -10.97 -3.59
C GLN A 207 -10.16 -10.34 -4.87
N THR A 208 -9.49 -9.33 -5.42
CA THR A 208 -9.83 -8.72 -6.71
C THR A 208 -9.80 -9.77 -7.84
N PHE A 209 -8.76 -10.59 -7.92
CA PHE A 209 -8.66 -11.72 -8.85
C PHE A 209 -9.86 -12.67 -8.76
N ARG A 210 -10.21 -13.10 -7.54
CA ARG A 210 -11.35 -14.04 -7.32
C ARG A 210 -12.68 -13.41 -7.72
N SER A 211 -12.89 -12.15 -7.36
CA SER A 211 -14.14 -11.44 -7.65
C SER A 211 -14.30 -11.12 -9.14
N ILE A 212 -13.23 -10.70 -9.81
CA ILE A 212 -13.24 -10.47 -11.27
C ILE A 212 -13.55 -11.76 -12.01
N SER A 213 -12.88 -12.85 -11.65
CA SER A 213 -13.10 -14.17 -12.27
C SER A 213 -14.56 -14.59 -12.15
N LEU A 214 -15.15 -14.40 -10.96
CA LEU A 214 -16.57 -14.67 -10.71
C LEU A 214 -17.48 -13.77 -11.57
N VAL A 215 -17.19 -12.47 -11.66
CA VAL A 215 -17.99 -11.53 -12.48
C VAL A 215 -17.94 -11.91 -13.96
N ILE A 216 -16.77 -12.26 -14.51
CA ILE A 216 -16.63 -12.71 -15.91
C ILE A 216 -17.47 -13.96 -16.16
N ILE A 217 -17.39 -14.95 -15.26
CA ILE A 217 -18.17 -16.19 -15.36
C ILE A 217 -19.67 -15.88 -15.34
N LEU A 218 -20.13 -15.04 -14.42
CA LEU A 218 -21.55 -14.67 -14.33
C LEU A 218 -22.03 -13.92 -15.57
N VAL A 219 -21.25 -12.96 -16.09
CA VAL A 219 -21.60 -12.24 -17.33
C VAL A 219 -21.65 -13.21 -18.51
N GLY A 220 -20.66 -14.10 -18.63
CA GLY A 220 -20.61 -15.12 -19.68
C GLY A 220 -21.80 -16.06 -19.63
N LEU A 221 -22.12 -16.61 -18.46
CA LEU A 221 -23.27 -17.48 -18.25
C LEU A 221 -24.58 -16.78 -18.60
N MET A 222 -24.77 -15.53 -18.16
CA MET A 222 -25.98 -14.76 -18.47
C MET A 222 -26.13 -14.47 -19.97
N ARG A 223 -25.02 -14.23 -20.68
CA ARG A 223 -25.03 -14.06 -22.13
C ARG A 223 -25.38 -15.36 -22.85
N ILE A 224 -24.82 -16.49 -22.41
CA ILE A 224 -25.17 -17.81 -22.96
C ILE A 224 -26.66 -18.10 -22.70
N SER A 225 -27.16 -17.84 -21.49
CA SER A 225 -28.58 -18.04 -21.14
C SER A 225 -29.51 -17.17 -21.99
N LEU A 226 -29.14 -15.92 -22.29
CA LEU A 226 -29.91 -15.05 -23.20
C LEU A 226 -29.95 -15.58 -24.65
N LEU A 227 -28.95 -16.37 -25.05
CA LEU A 227 -28.90 -16.99 -26.39
C LEU A 227 -29.65 -18.32 -26.44
N THR A 228 -29.73 -19.06 -25.32
CA THR A 228 -30.29 -20.43 -25.29
C THR A 228 -31.72 -20.52 -24.73
N LEU A 229 -32.14 -19.60 -23.86
CA LEU A 229 -33.47 -19.57 -23.26
C LEU A 229 -34.30 -18.44 -23.89
N ASN A 230 -35.62 -18.66 -24.08
CA ASN A 230 -36.54 -17.65 -24.61
C ASN A 230 -36.41 -16.33 -23.82
N ALA A 231 -35.88 -15.30 -24.49
CA ALA A 231 -35.30 -14.10 -23.89
C ALA A 231 -36.31 -13.11 -23.27
N SER A 232 -37.62 -13.40 -23.31
CA SER A 232 -38.67 -12.43 -22.96
C SER A 232 -38.71 -12.06 -21.48
N GLU A 233 -38.34 -12.96 -20.57
CA GLU A 233 -38.38 -12.71 -19.12
C GLU A 233 -37.05 -12.15 -18.56
N ILE A 234 -35.92 -12.48 -19.21
CA ILE A 234 -34.57 -12.19 -18.70
C ILE A 234 -33.99 -10.90 -19.30
N ALA A 235 -34.31 -10.59 -20.56
CA ALA A 235 -33.88 -9.37 -21.23
C ALA A 235 -34.21 -8.06 -20.47
N PRO A 236 -35.42 -7.87 -19.88
CA PRO A 236 -35.75 -6.60 -19.22
C PRO A 236 -34.98 -6.34 -17.93
N LEU A 237 -34.37 -7.35 -17.32
CA LEU A 237 -33.61 -7.22 -16.06
C LEU A 237 -32.21 -6.59 -16.23
N ASN A 238 -31.73 -6.41 -17.47
CA ASN A 238 -30.41 -5.83 -17.77
C ASN A 238 -29.24 -6.49 -17.02
N LEU A 239 -29.34 -7.80 -16.75
CA LEU A 239 -28.38 -8.55 -15.91
C LEU A 239 -26.91 -8.41 -16.33
N PRO A 240 -26.52 -8.38 -17.62
CA PRO A 240 -25.14 -8.14 -18.00
C PRO A 240 -24.58 -6.80 -17.49
N SER A 241 -25.40 -5.74 -17.55
CA SER A 241 -25.03 -4.40 -17.06
C SER A 241 -25.00 -4.35 -15.54
N PHE A 242 -25.87 -5.10 -14.87
CA PHE A 242 -25.88 -5.28 -13.43
C PHE A 242 -24.56 -5.91 -12.93
N PHE A 243 -24.14 -7.04 -13.52
CA PHE A 243 -22.88 -7.69 -13.14
C PHE A 243 -21.64 -6.86 -13.48
N ALA A 244 -21.64 -6.14 -14.61
CA ALA A 244 -20.57 -5.20 -14.94
C ALA A 244 -20.43 -4.09 -13.89
N THR A 245 -21.56 -3.56 -13.43
CA THR A 245 -21.61 -2.54 -12.37
C THR A 245 -21.13 -3.10 -11.02
N ILE A 246 -21.50 -4.34 -10.68
CA ILE A 246 -20.94 -5.06 -9.52
C ILE A 246 -19.42 -5.18 -9.66
N GLY A 247 -18.91 -5.51 -10.84
CA GLY A 247 -17.47 -5.54 -11.11
C GLY A 247 -16.77 -4.24 -10.72
N ALA A 248 -17.32 -3.10 -11.15
CA ALA A 248 -16.82 -1.77 -10.78
C ALA A 248 -16.88 -1.51 -9.26
N HIS A 249 -17.94 -1.95 -8.57
CA HIS A 249 -18.00 -1.91 -7.10
C HIS A 249 -16.90 -2.74 -6.44
N MET A 250 -16.58 -3.93 -6.98
CA MET A 250 -15.54 -4.79 -6.41
C MET A 250 -14.15 -4.16 -6.56
N PHE A 251 -13.85 -3.57 -7.73
CA PHE A 251 -12.62 -2.78 -7.92
C PHE A 251 -12.51 -1.66 -6.89
N PHE A 252 -13.56 -0.85 -6.74
CA PHE A 252 -13.59 0.25 -5.78
C PHE A 252 -13.45 -0.26 -4.33
N TYR A 253 -14.16 -1.32 -3.97
CA TYR A 253 -14.17 -1.85 -2.61
C TYR A 253 -12.78 -2.37 -2.18
N PHE A 254 -12.11 -3.15 -3.02
CA PHE A 254 -10.81 -3.73 -2.65
C PHE A 254 -9.67 -2.72 -2.68
N HIS A 255 -9.73 -1.73 -3.56
CA HIS A 255 -8.63 -0.75 -3.74
C HIS A 255 -8.81 0.52 -2.91
N VAL A 256 -10.04 0.87 -2.52
CA VAL A 256 -10.34 2.09 -1.75
C VAL A 256 -10.95 1.77 -0.39
N CYS A 257 -12.07 1.03 -0.33
CA CYS A 257 -12.79 0.81 0.92
C CYS A 257 -11.97 0.01 1.95
N LEU A 258 -11.33 -1.08 1.52
CA LEU A 258 -10.52 -1.91 2.42
C LEU A 258 -9.36 -1.15 3.07
N PRO A 259 -8.52 -0.39 2.32
CA PRO A 259 -7.49 0.45 2.92
C PRO A 259 -8.03 1.52 3.88
N VAL A 260 -9.14 2.16 3.55
CA VAL A 260 -9.77 3.18 4.42
C VAL A 260 -10.27 2.53 5.71
N ARG A 261 -10.90 1.36 5.63
CA ARG A 261 -11.33 0.60 6.81
C ARG A 261 -10.14 0.17 7.65
N ALA A 262 -9.07 -0.34 7.03
CA ALA A 262 -7.85 -0.73 7.71
C ALA A 262 -7.22 0.43 8.49
N MET A 263 -7.19 1.63 7.88
CA MET A 263 -6.73 2.86 8.52
C MET A 263 -7.59 3.23 9.74
N GLN A 264 -8.92 3.13 9.64
CA GLN A 264 -9.81 3.42 10.77
C GLN A 264 -9.61 2.45 11.93
N THR A 265 -9.37 1.17 11.63
CA THR A 265 -9.15 0.14 12.65
C THR A 265 -7.74 0.15 13.26
N SER A 266 -6.74 0.66 12.54
CA SER A 266 -5.34 0.62 13.00
C SER A 266 -5.00 1.62 14.10
N GLY A 267 -5.96 2.48 14.51
CA GLY A 267 -5.67 3.64 15.36
C GLY A 267 -4.78 4.66 14.64
N TYR A 268 -4.72 5.88 15.14
CA TYR A 268 -3.81 6.92 14.64
C TYR A 268 -2.35 6.55 14.98
N VAL A 269 -1.77 5.56 14.29
CA VAL A 269 -0.31 5.46 14.15
C VAL A 269 0.09 6.52 13.13
N THR A 270 -0.02 7.77 13.56
CA THR A 270 0.55 8.91 12.86
C THR A 270 2.02 8.59 12.64
N PRO A 271 2.53 8.50 11.40
CA PRO A 271 3.96 8.47 11.22
C PRO A 271 4.45 9.81 11.77
N ARG A 272 5.09 9.80 12.94
CA ARG A 272 5.97 10.90 13.34
C ARG A 272 6.78 11.23 12.09
N THR A 273 6.66 12.46 11.64
CA THR A 273 7.47 13.10 10.61
C THR A 273 8.93 12.83 10.95
N ARG A 274 9.46 11.67 10.55
CA ARG A 274 10.89 11.43 10.57
C ARG A 274 11.44 12.36 9.51
N ALA A 275 12.25 13.31 9.97
CA ALA A 275 13.09 14.12 9.10
C ALA A 275 13.64 13.22 7.99
N ARG A 276 13.54 13.68 6.74
CA ARG A 276 14.22 13.11 5.58
C ARG A 276 15.65 12.77 6.02
N SER A 277 15.93 11.48 6.28
CA SER A 277 17.31 11.06 6.52
C SER A 277 18.00 11.18 5.16
N THR A 278 18.86 12.17 5.06
CA THR A 278 19.76 12.43 3.94
C THR A 278 20.87 11.38 3.82
N SER A 279 20.82 10.31 4.63
CA SER A 279 21.84 9.26 4.60
C SER A 279 21.72 8.43 3.33
N ARG A 280 22.55 8.79 2.36
CA ARG A 280 22.95 7.94 1.24
C ARG A 280 23.19 6.51 1.73
N ILE A 281 22.62 5.61 0.96
CA ILE A 281 22.54 4.17 1.13
C ILE A 281 23.94 3.57 1.31
N HIS A 282 24.22 2.98 2.47
CA HIS A 282 25.21 1.91 2.61
C HIS A 282 24.51 0.64 3.10
N PRO A 283 24.73 -0.55 2.48
CA PRO A 283 23.99 -1.79 2.76
C PRO A 283 24.21 -2.41 4.16
N ASN A 284 25.03 -1.79 5.00
CA ASN A 284 25.46 -2.36 6.28
C ASN A 284 25.68 -1.27 7.34
N ASN A 285 24.91 -0.17 7.26
CA ASN A 285 25.12 0.94 8.16
C ASN A 285 24.70 0.54 9.59
N LEU A 286 25.64 0.55 10.52
CA LEU A 286 25.40 0.16 11.91
C LEU A 286 24.27 1.03 12.52
N ASP A 287 24.19 2.29 12.12
CA ASP A 287 23.17 3.24 12.57
C ASP A 287 21.75 2.84 12.15
N GLU A 288 21.59 2.22 10.97
CA GLU A 288 20.31 1.69 10.51
C GLU A 288 19.88 0.53 11.42
N LYS A 289 20.80 -0.41 11.70
CA LYS A 289 20.54 -1.56 12.58
C LYS A 289 20.20 -1.11 14.01
N LYS A 290 20.92 -0.12 14.55
CA LYS A 290 20.60 0.50 15.85
C LYS A 290 19.19 1.08 15.84
N SER A 291 18.81 1.81 14.80
CA SER A 291 17.50 2.45 14.72
C SER A 291 16.34 1.45 14.61
N ILE A 292 16.55 0.32 13.94
CA ILE A 292 15.58 -0.79 13.85
C ILE A 292 15.44 -1.47 15.21
N LEU A 293 16.56 -1.74 15.87
CA LEU A 293 16.58 -2.35 17.21
C LEU A 293 15.85 -1.46 18.22
N GLU A 294 16.14 -0.15 18.26
CA GLU A 294 15.45 0.79 19.15
C GLU A 294 13.94 0.80 18.92
N LYS A 295 13.49 0.79 17.66
CA LYS A 295 12.05 0.68 17.34
C LYS A 295 11.46 -0.63 17.83
N PHE A 296 12.16 -1.74 17.67
CA PHE A 296 11.68 -3.04 18.12
C PHE A 296 11.52 -3.08 19.65
N LEU A 297 12.53 -2.60 20.37
CA LEU A 297 12.57 -2.56 21.83
C LEU A 297 11.58 -1.54 22.43
N SER A 298 11.11 -0.55 21.66
CA SER A 298 10.13 0.43 22.14
C SER A 298 8.76 -0.17 22.52
N ALA A 299 8.44 -1.36 22.02
CA ALA A 299 7.22 -2.07 22.39
C ALA A 299 7.48 -3.04 23.55
N GLU A 300 6.76 -2.85 24.66
CA GLU A 300 6.87 -3.66 25.88
C GLU A 300 6.90 -5.19 25.66
N PRO A 301 5.99 -5.80 24.85
CA PRO A 301 6.03 -7.26 24.65
C PRO A 301 7.29 -7.72 23.92
N ARG A 302 7.81 -6.90 23.00
CA ARG A 302 9.01 -7.21 22.21
C ARG A 302 10.28 -7.06 23.04
N PHE A 303 10.33 -6.02 23.88
CA PHE A 303 11.39 -5.86 24.88
C PHE A 303 11.43 -7.07 25.82
N LYS A 304 10.29 -7.50 26.35
CA LYS A 304 10.21 -8.67 27.24
C LYS A 304 10.67 -9.95 26.55
N SER A 305 10.34 -10.15 25.27
CA SER A 305 10.80 -11.29 24.47
C SER A 305 12.33 -11.29 24.33
N PHE A 306 12.91 -10.13 23.97
CA PHE A 306 14.36 -9.98 23.86
C PHE A 306 15.04 -10.18 25.23
N LEU A 307 14.50 -9.59 26.30
CA LEU A 307 15.02 -9.76 27.66
C LEU A 307 14.98 -11.23 28.10
N THR A 308 13.95 -11.97 27.72
CA THR A 308 13.86 -13.42 28.01
C THR A 308 14.97 -14.20 27.31
N PHE A 309 15.29 -13.88 26.06
CA PHE A 309 16.43 -14.45 25.36
C PHE A 309 17.77 -14.05 26.02
N ALA A 310 17.96 -12.77 26.32
CA ALA A 310 19.16 -12.29 27.00
C ALA A 310 19.39 -12.95 28.38
N ARG A 311 18.32 -13.36 29.08
CA ARG A 311 18.44 -14.18 30.30
C ARG A 311 18.97 -15.58 30.03
N MET A 312 18.61 -16.18 28.90
CA MET A 312 19.12 -17.49 28.49
C MET A 312 20.61 -17.43 28.12
N GLU A 313 21.04 -16.34 27.49
CA GLU A 313 22.44 -16.07 27.13
C GLU A 313 23.25 -15.40 28.26
N TYR A 314 22.69 -15.28 29.47
CA TYR A 314 23.34 -14.61 30.62
C TYR A 314 23.88 -13.20 30.31
N SER A 315 23.23 -12.46 29.42
CA SER A 315 23.64 -11.11 28.99
C SER A 315 22.47 -10.13 29.07
N THR A 316 22.00 -9.89 30.29
CA THR A 316 20.81 -9.06 30.57
C THR A 316 21.14 -7.59 30.81
N GLU A 317 22.35 -7.35 31.26
CA GLU A 317 22.88 -6.08 31.76
C GLU A 317 22.81 -5.00 30.67
N PRO A 318 23.17 -5.26 29.39
CA PRO A 318 23.06 -4.27 28.32
C PRO A 318 21.62 -3.81 28.10
N LEU A 319 20.64 -4.72 28.06
CA LEU A 319 19.24 -4.37 27.82
C LEU A 319 18.63 -3.59 28.99
N LEU A 320 19.00 -3.96 30.22
CA LEU A 320 18.54 -3.25 31.42
C LEU A 320 19.16 -1.86 31.53
N ALA A 321 20.46 -1.73 31.22
CA ALA A 321 21.12 -0.42 31.16
C ALA A 321 20.51 0.48 30.07
N LEU A 322 20.14 -0.06 28.90
CA LEU A 322 19.41 0.70 27.87
C LEU A 322 18.08 1.25 28.42
N ARG A 323 17.33 0.42 29.15
CA ARG A 323 16.04 0.80 29.74
C ARG A 323 16.20 1.85 30.84
N ALA A 324 17.26 1.76 31.64
CA ALA A 324 17.59 2.76 32.65
C ALA A 324 17.90 4.13 32.02
N ILE A 325 18.61 4.15 30.88
CA ILE A 325 18.87 5.38 30.12
C ILE A 325 17.57 5.97 29.57
N GLU A 326 16.68 5.14 29.01
CA GLU A 326 15.35 5.60 28.54
C GLU A 326 14.52 6.21 29.67
N ALA A 327 14.54 5.59 30.85
CA ALA A 327 13.86 6.11 32.04
C ALA A 327 14.44 7.47 32.46
N PHE A 328 15.77 7.63 32.43
CA PHE A 328 16.42 8.91 32.70
C PHE A 328 16.05 9.98 31.67
N ASP A 329 16.09 9.66 30.37
CA ASP A 329 15.73 10.58 29.28
C ASP A 329 14.25 11.01 29.36
N SER A 330 13.37 10.17 29.91
CA SER A 330 11.95 10.48 30.11
C SER A 330 11.65 11.29 31.38
N GLY A 331 12.54 11.24 32.37
CA GLY A 331 12.41 11.93 33.65
C GLY A 331 13.06 13.31 33.66
N GLU A 332 13.16 13.92 34.85
CA GLU A 332 13.92 15.15 35.01
C GLU A 332 15.43 14.85 35.10
N PRO A 333 16.28 15.42 34.20
CA PRO A 333 17.72 15.15 34.15
C PRO A 333 18.46 15.87 35.30
N SER A 334 18.31 15.32 36.50
CA SER A 334 18.98 15.80 37.72
C SER A 334 20.36 15.16 37.89
N LEU A 335 21.27 15.88 38.55
CA LEU A 335 22.59 15.37 38.92
C LEU A 335 22.49 14.09 39.77
N ALA A 336 21.51 14.02 40.68
CA ALA A 336 21.28 12.86 41.54
C ALA A 336 20.80 11.63 40.75
N ALA A 337 19.97 11.81 39.72
CA ALA A 337 19.55 10.72 38.85
C ALA A 337 20.70 10.23 37.96
N ALA A 338 21.51 11.14 37.42
CA ALA A 338 22.68 10.78 36.60
C ALA A 338 23.74 10.05 37.43
N THR A 339 23.98 10.49 38.68
CA THR A 339 24.92 9.81 39.59
C THR A 339 24.45 8.39 39.91
N ARG A 340 23.15 8.19 40.15
CA ARG A 340 22.56 6.86 40.37
C ARG A 340 22.74 5.95 39.15
N LEU A 341 22.49 6.46 37.94
CA LEU A 341 22.66 5.68 36.71
C LEU A 341 24.12 5.27 36.49
N VAL A 342 25.07 6.18 36.75
CA VAL A 342 26.51 5.85 36.69
C VAL A 342 26.88 4.76 37.70
N GLN A 343 26.38 4.84 38.93
CA GLN A 343 26.60 3.82 39.95
C GLN A 343 26.01 2.45 39.58
N GLN A 344 24.87 2.42 38.91
CA GLN A 344 24.17 1.19 38.55
C GLN A 344 24.74 0.51 37.29
N CYS A 345 25.27 1.27 36.33
CA CYS A 345 25.63 0.76 34.99
C CYS A 345 27.10 0.93 34.58
N LEU A 346 27.88 1.80 35.23
CA LEU A 346 29.24 2.15 34.78
C LEU A 346 30.33 1.91 35.81
N VAL A 347 30.03 1.91 37.12
CA VAL A 347 31.03 1.66 38.16
C VAL A 347 31.52 0.20 38.09
N PRO A 348 32.83 -0.08 38.28
CA PRO A 348 33.32 -1.45 38.34
C PRO A 348 32.56 -2.28 39.38
N HIS A 349 32.17 -3.51 39.04
CA HIS A 349 31.38 -4.40 39.89
C HIS A 349 29.97 -3.89 40.23
N CYS A 350 29.39 -3.02 39.39
CA CYS A 350 27.98 -2.63 39.54
C CYS A 350 27.01 -3.74 39.11
N GLU A 351 25.75 -3.63 39.55
CA GLU A 351 24.68 -4.61 39.27
C GLU A 351 24.46 -4.86 37.76
N MET A 352 24.59 -3.83 36.93
CA MET A 352 24.45 -3.91 35.47
C MET A 352 25.77 -3.60 34.79
N GLU A 353 26.85 -4.24 35.24
CA GLU A 353 28.17 -4.05 34.64
C GLU A 353 28.16 -4.51 33.18
N THR A 354 28.61 -3.64 32.28
CA THR A 354 28.76 -3.94 30.85
C THR A 354 30.16 -3.56 30.40
N ASP A 355 30.70 -4.24 29.39
CA ASP A 355 32.00 -3.89 28.81
C ASP A 355 32.03 -2.47 28.24
N VAL A 356 30.88 -1.98 27.76
CA VAL A 356 30.69 -0.59 27.32
C VAL A 356 30.74 0.36 28.52
N GLY A 357 30.05 0.04 29.61
CA GLY A 357 30.08 0.81 30.85
C GLY A 357 31.48 0.93 31.43
N ARG A 358 32.23 -0.18 31.48
CA ARG A 358 33.62 -0.22 31.97
C ARG A 358 34.54 0.71 31.17
N LYS A 359 34.39 0.75 29.84
CA LYS A 359 35.16 1.64 28.95
C LYS A 359 34.81 3.11 29.15
N LEU A 360 33.54 3.43 29.40
CA LEU A 360 33.06 4.79 29.51
C LEU A 360 33.07 5.35 30.94
N HIS A 361 33.33 4.51 31.95
CA HIS A 361 33.30 4.89 33.36
C HIS A 361 34.14 6.14 33.67
N GLY A 362 35.42 6.15 33.28
CA GLY A 362 36.31 7.29 33.53
C GLY A 362 35.77 8.59 32.95
N LEU A 363 35.29 8.55 31.70
CA LEU A 363 34.71 9.71 31.02
C LEU A 363 33.48 10.27 31.76
N TYR A 364 32.58 9.40 32.23
CA TYR A 364 31.38 9.87 32.95
C TYR A 364 31.68 10.27 34.40
N HIS A 365 32.70 9.66 35.02
CA HIS A 365 33.19 10.09 36.32
C HIS A 365 33.69 11.53 36.27
N ASP A 366 34.57 11.84 35.31
CA ASP A 366 35.14 13.18 35.13
C ASP A 366 34.05 14.21 34.82
N LYS A 367 33.12 13.87 33.92
CA LYS A 367 31.96 14.75 33.60
C LYS A 367 31.07 15.03 34.81
N LEU A 368 30.84 14.04 35.68
CA LEU A 368 30.04 14.27 36.90
C LEU A 368 30.79 15.13 37.91
N VAL A 369 32.11 14.99 38.01
CA VAL A 369 32.96 15.85 38.86
C VAL A 369 32.92 17.30 38.36
N GLU A 370 33.06 17.53 37.05
CA GLU A 370 32.96 18.85 36.45
C GLU A 370 31.61 19.53 36.73
N ILE A 371 30.50 18.81 36.53
CA ILE A 371 29.15 19.34 36.77
C ILE A 371 28.96 19.66 38.26
N ARG A 372 29.52 18.83 39.16
CA ARG A 372 29.48 19.06 40.61
C ARG A 372 30.30 20.29 41.00
N LEU A 373 31.49 20.46 40.44
CA LEU A 373 32.33 21.66 40.65
C LEU A 373 31.65 22.93 40.13
N ALA A 374 30.90 22.83 39.03
CA ALA A 374 30.12 23.92 38.49
C ALA A 374 28.83 24.25 39.29
N ASN A 375 28.53 23.52 40.38
CA ASN A 375 27.30 23.64 41.18
C ASN A 375 26.01 23.59 40.33
N ALA A 376 26.04 22.87 39.21
CA ALA A 376 24.89 22.74 38.34
C ALA A 376 23.93 21.68 38.87
N ALA A 377 22.67 22.06 39.11
CA ALA A 377 21.63 21.15 39.60
C ALA A 377 21.17 20.13 38.54
N ARG A 378 21.40 20.42 37.25
CA ARG A 378 20.93 19.64 36.11
C ARG A 378 22.07 19.26 35.19
N VAL A 379 21.88 18.13 34.53
CA VAL A 379 22.83 17.57 33.56
C VAL A 379 22.38 17.97 32.15
N PRO A 380 23.30 18.21 31.19
CA PRO A 380 22.94 18.56 29.81
C PRO A 380 21.98 17.54 29.17
N PRO A 381 21.06 17.99 28.29
CA PRO A 381 20.16 17.08 27.58
C PRO A 381 20.96 16.11 26.69
N GLY A 382 20.60 14.82 26.73
CA GLY A 382 21.30 13.77 25.99
C GLY A 382 22.67 13.41 26.56
N PHE A 383 22.92 13.65 27.85
CA PHE A 383 24.18 13.33 28.53
C PHE A 383 24.66 11.89 28.29
N PHE A 384 23.76 10.91 28.39
CA PHE A 384 24.06 9.49 28.18
C PHE A 384 23.96 9.04 26.72
N ARG A 385 23.79 9.96 25.76
CA ARG A 385 23.67 9.62 24.33
C ARG A 385 24.86 8.81 23.81
N PRO A 386 26.13 9.13 24.13
CA PRO A 386 27.26 8.29 23.72
C PRO A 386 27.19 6.88 24.30
N PHE A 387 26.82 6.75 25.58
CA PHE A 387 26.70 5.45 26.25
C PHE A 387 25.61 4.60 25.59
N ARG A 388 24.44 5.20 25.34
CA ARG A 388 23.34 4.57 24.61
C ARG A 388 23.75 4.09 23.23
N GLN A 389 24.49 4.91 22.47
CA GLN A 389 24.90 4.57 21.10
C GLN A 389 25.91 3.43 21.05
N ASP A 390 26.84 3.36 22.00
CA ASP A 390 27.83 2.29 22.08
C ASP A 390 27.21 0.99 22.60
N LEU A 391 26.27 1.09 23.53
CA LEU A 391 25.52 -0.04 24.04
C LEU A 391 24.61 -0.66 22.97
N LEU A 392 23.93 0.16 22.17
CA LEU A 392 23.19 -0.33 21.00
C LEU A 392 24.12 -0.92 19.94
N ALA A 393 25.31 -0.36 19.74
CA ALA A 393 26.30 -0.94 18.82
C ALA A 393 26.70 -2.35 19.26
N TRP A 394 26.91 -2.54 20.57
CA TRP A 394 27.26 -3.83 21.15
C TRP A 394 26.11 -4.83 21.02
N ILE A 395 24.88 -4.47 21.41
CA ILE A 395 23.71 -5.37 21.29
C ILE A 395 23.48 -5.80 19.84
N VAL A 396 23.63 -4.87 18.89
CA VAL A 396 23.48 -5.17 17.44
C VAL A 396 24.54 -6.13 16.93
N LYS A 397 25.74 -6.13 17.50
CA LYS A 397 26.86 -6.97 17.05
C LYS A 397 26.85 -8.35 17.71
N GLU A 398 26.61 -8.40 19.01
CA GLU A 398 26.77 -9.62 19.81
C GLU A 398 25.43 -10.37 19.96
N LEU A 399 24.36 -9.69 20.42
CA LEU A 399 23.11 -10.37 20.77
C LEU A 399 22.12 -10.53 19.61
N VAL A 400 22.06 -9.55 18.70
CA VAL A 400 21.08 -9.56 17.60
C VAL A 400 21.25 -10.75 16.64
N PRO A 401 22.47 -11.14 16.21
CA PRO A 401 22.64 -12.28 15.31
C PRO A 401 22.09 -13.58 15.91
N GLU A 402 22.44 -13.87 17.16
CA GLU A 402 21.98 -15.08 17.86
C GLU A 402 20.48 -15.03 18.15
N PHE A 403 19.97 -13.86 18.53
CA PHE A 403 18.53 -13.67 18.72
C PHE A 403 17.74 -13.95 17.43
N MET A 404 18.25 -13.53 16.27
CA MET A 404 17.60 -13.77 14.97
C MET A 404 17.47 -15.25 14.61
N GLU A 405 18.38 -16.10 15.11
CA GLU A 405 18.36 -17.55 14.91
C GLU A 405 17.49 -18.27 15.95
N HIS A 406 17.25 -17.63 17.10
CA HIS A 406 16.44 -18.16 18.19
C HIS A 406 14.93 -18.09 17.89
N PRO A 407 14.10 -19.07 18.36
CA PRO A 407 12.65 -19.04 18.18
C PRO A 407 11.96 -17.75 18.66
N LEU A 408 12.51 -17.11 19.70
CA LEU A 408 12.00 -15.84 20.24
C LEU A 408 12.29 -14.62 19.34
N GLY A 409 13.31 -14.69 18.47
CA GLY A 409 13.68 -13.59 17.58
C GLY A 409 13.19 -13.74 16.15
N VAL A 410 12.36 -14.75 15.85
CA VAL A 410 11.63 -14.85 14.58
C VAL A 410 10.82 -13.58 14.33
N GLU A 411 10.17 -13.02 15.36
CA GLU A 411 9.43 -11.76 15.25
C GLU A 411 10.37 -10.59 14.91
N TYR A 412 11.58 -10.54 15.49
CA TYR A 412 12.57 -9.52 15.18
C TYR A 412 13.10 -9.64 13.75
N ALA A 413 13.39 -10.86 13.28
CA ALA A 413 13.85 -11.08 11.91
C ALA A 413 12.79 -10.62 10.88
N LEU A 414 11.51 -10.95 11.13
CA LEU A 414 10.39 -10.47 10.32
C LEU A 414 10.23 -8.94 10.40
N PHE A 415 10.29 -8.37 11.60
CA PHE A 415 10.19 -6.94 11.83
C PHE A 415 11.31 -6.16 11.13
N ALA A 416 12.56 -6.58 11.30
CA ALA A 416 13.72 -5.95 10.68
C ALA A 416 13.68 -6.03 9.15
N ARG A 417 13.19 -7.14 8.59
CA ARG A 417 12.97 -7.29 7.14
C ARG A 417 11.87 -6.35 6.64
N MET A 418 10.78 -6.23 7.40
CA MET A 418 9.68 -5.32 7.07
C MET A 418 10.12 -3.85 7.12
N GLU A 419 10.83 -3.43 8.17
CA GLU A 419 11.35 -2.06 8.31
C GLU A 419 12.32 -1.69 7.18
N LYS A 420 13.27 -2.58 6.86
CA LYS A 420 14.14 -2.41 5.68
C LYS A 420 13.33 -2.29 4.38
N SER A 421 12.28 -3.09 4.24
CA SER A 421 11.41 -3.04 3.05
C SER A 421 10.72 -1.69 2.91
N MET A 422 10.23 -1.16 4.04
CA MET A 422 9.51 0.09 4.09
C MET A 422 10.43 1.27 3.80
N ASP A 423 11.65 1.27 4.34
CA ASP A 423 12.63 2.33 4.07
C ASP A 423 13.09 2.33 2.61
N ARG A 424 13.34 1.15 2.01
CA ARG A 424 13.64 1.06 0.57
C ARG A 424 12.47 1.51 -0.29
N LEU A 425 11.26 1.08 0.04
CA LEU A 425 10.05 1.48 -0.67
C LEU A 425 9.79 2.99 -0.54
N ASN A 426 10.09 3.60 0.60
CA ASN A 426 10.02 5.05 0.78
C ASN A 426 11.03 5.78 -0.13
N VAL A 427 12.24 5.25 -0.31
CA VAL A 427 13.24 5.83 -1.23
C VAL A 427 12.76 5.76 -2.67
N VAL A 428 12.24 4.61 -3.11
CA VAL A 428 11.75 4.48 -4.50
C VAL A 428 10.50 5.33 -4.72
N LEU A 429 9.58 5.40 -3.75
CA LEU A 429 8.43 6.30 -3.80
C LEU A 429 8.86 7.77 -3.91
N ALA A 430 9.87 8.22 -3.17
CA ALA A 430 10.39 9.57 -3.29
C ALA A 430 10.92 9.84 -4.71
N CYS A 431 11.64 8.87 -5.31
CA CYS A 431 12.12 9.00 -6.68
C CYS A 431 10.97 9.07 -7.71
N VAL A 432 9.83 8.46 -7.44
CA VAL A 432 8.63 8.54 -8.30
C VAL A 432 7.89 9.86 -8.09
N GLU A 433 7.76 10.32 -6.84
CA GLU A 433 7.11 11.60 -6.49
C GLU A 433 7.90 12.81 -7.02
N ASP A 434 9.23 12.78 -6.99
CA ASP A 434 10.06 13.87 -7.52
C ASP A 434 9.89 14.03 -9.05
N VAL A 435 9.60 12.95 -9.77
CA VAL A 435 9.28 12.97 -11.22
C VAL A 435 7.90 13.58 -11.49
N ASP A 436 6.98 13.52 -10.52
CA ASP A 436 5.63 14.11 -10.65
C ASP A 436 5.61 15.63 -10.34
N THR A 437 6.73 16.21 -9.89
CA THR A 437 6.86 17.64 -9.57
C THR A 437 7.60 18.49 -10.61
N ILE A 438 8.04 17.86 -11.71
CA ILE A 438 8.61 18.50 -12.90
C ILE A 438 7.56 18.41 -14.01
#